data_AF-A0A2N2GQ75-F1
#
_entry.id   AF-A0A2N2GQ75-F1
#
_cell.length_a   1.000
_cell.length_b   1.000
_cell.length_c   1.000
_cell.angle_alpha   90.00
_cell.angle_beta   90.00
_cell.angle_gamma   90.00
#
_symmetry.space_group_name_H-M   'P 1'
#
loop_
_entity.id
_entity.type
_entity.pdbx_description
1 polymer ?
#
loop_
_entity_poly.entity_id
_entity_poly.type
_entity_poly.pdbx_seq_one_letter_code
_entity_poly.pdbx_strand_id
1 'polypeptide(L)'
;MLAEAARAAVLRKVPLARILHAEYGVERENLLAALRNHYQCASIEYDERLPIPPELLAGLPGSRLAQSGWFPVIKDADGTVVIAACDPSDAAMRSEVEEFFGPAPFEFRVALPDAIAWFIQDFLHDKPGLLIGTERTGLAFWRNTMAQWRTRLACYRTDLARARTALTFVRTGLALAAISRTFLSSERFVVHSFLAYGVLGVGLFLFFGALPTYLRVRRSRMTPPRHQTLVEVSGATLSFLENYQDLEQTEGEKKTKETMLARLGDLLGNYCTILYPSPASRERTHLARERNVLAAQRTIAGCYRTIYSRARTGLAFIRTGVSFVSLGIGLIGYFGLGFKSFFDAMLIVIGLLMIIDGGLWYLPVRKEQAELPRTRSAVLAG
;
A
#
# COMPACT_ATOMS: atom_id res chain seq x y z
N MET A 1 40.79 -21.72 0.90
CA MET A 1 40.10 -20.42 1.06
C MET A 1 40.45 -19.40 -0.03
N LEU A 2 41.55 -18.64 0.03
CA LEU A 2 41.85 -17.59 -0.98
C LEU A 2 42.00 -18.12 -2.41
N ALA A 3 42.69 -19.25 -2.60
CA ALA A 3 42.85 -19.87 -3.91
C ALA A 3 41.54 -20.39 -4.51
N GLU A 4 40.59 -20.82 -3.68
CA GLU A 4 39.26 -21.28 -4.12
C GLU A 4 38.37 -20.09 -4.49
N ALA A 5 38.38 -19.03 -3.67
CA ALA A 5 37.69 -17.78 -3.96
C ALA A 5 38.21 -17.13 -5.27
N ALA A 6 39.52 -17.16 -5.51
CA ALA A 6 40.13 -16.67 -6.76
C ALA A 6 39.67 -17.46 -7.99
N ARG A 7 39.60 -18.80 -7.89
CA ARG A 7 39.07 -19.64 -8.99
C ARG A 7 37.59 -19.35 -9.25
N ALA A 8 36.79 -19.18 -8.20
CA ALA A 8 35.37 -18.83 -8.33
C ALA A 8 35.17 -17.44 -8.97
N ALA A 9 36.04 -16.47 -8.64
CA ALA A 9 36.02 -15.12 -9.20
C ALA A 9 36.23 -15.14 -10.72
N VAL A 10 37.25 -15.87 -11.17
CA VAL A 10 37.56 -16.02 -12.60
C VAL A 10 36.43 -16.72 -13.35
N LEU A 11 35.91 -17.83 -12.81
CA LEU A 11 34.81 -18.59 -13.44
C LEU A 11 33.52 -17.77 -13.60
N ARG A 12 33.20 -16.94 -12.62
CA ARG A 12 31.94 -16.16 -12.59
C ARG A 12 32.09 -14.75 -13.16
N LYS A 13 33.31 -14.33 -13.50
CA LYS A 13 33.66 -12.94 -13.90
C LYS A 13 33.19 -11.90 -12.88
N VAL A 14 33.28 -12.25 -11.59
CA VAL A 14 32.92 -11.36 -10.47
C VAL A 14 34.20 -10.98 -9.72
N PRO A 15 34.35 -9.73 -9.23
CA PRO A 15 35.53 -9.33 -8.48
C PRO A 15 35.78 -10.21 -7.25
N LEU A 16 37.05 -10.57 -6.99
CA LEU A 16 37.45 -11.44 -5.87
C LEU A 16 36.95 -10.89 -4.52
N ALA A 17 37.04 -9.57 -4.32
CA ALA A 17 36.57 -8.93 -3.10
C ALA A 17 35.07 -9.17 -2.81
N ARG A 18 34.24 -9.26 -3.85
CA ARG A 18 32.81 -9.52 -3.73
C ARG A 18 32.51 -10.96 -3.32
N ILE A 19 33.30 -11.92 -3.80
CA ILE A 19 33.17 -13.33 -3.38
C ILE A 19 33.65 -13.52 -1.94
N LEU A 20 34.77 -12.90 -1.57
CA LEU A 20 35.28 -12.94 -0.20
C LEU A 20 34.28 -12.34 0.79
N HIS A 21 33.60 -11.26 0.41
CA HIS A 21 32.56 -10.66 1.24
C HIS A 21 31.28 -11.52 1.29
N ALA A 22 30.74 -11.93 0.13
CA ALA A 22 29.43 -12.56 0.04
C ALA A 22 29.40 -14.03 0.48
N GLU A 23 30.44 -14.81 0.19
CA GLU A 23 30.45 -16.26 0.45
C GLU A 23 31.26 -16.63 1.70
N TYR A 24 32.30 -15.84 2.00
CA TYR A 24 33.22 -16.12 3.09
C TYR A 24 33.07 -15.17 4.27
N GLY A 25 32.13 -14.21 4.20
CA GLY A 25 31.80 -13.31 5.31
C GLY A 25 32.93 -12.36 5.72
N VAL A 26 33.91 -12.11 4.85
CA VAL A 26 35.00 -11.18 5.16
C VAL A 26 34.46 -9.75 5.19
N GLU A 27 34.65 -9.03 6.29
CA GLU A 27 34.23 -7.63 6.42
C GLU A 27 34.97 -6.73 5.43
N ARG A 28 34.26 -5.72 4.88
CA ARG A 28 34.81 -4.79 3.88
C ARG A 28 35.96 -3.95 4.43
N GLU A 29 35.91 -3.60 5.72
CA GLU A 29 36.97 -2.86 6.39
C GLU A 29 38.30 -3.65 6.36
N ASN A 30 38.24 -4.97 6.57
CA ASN A 30 39.41 -5.85 6.45
C ASN A 30 39.92 -5.96 5.01
N LEU A 31 39.01 -6.01 4.02
CA LEU A 31 39.38 -6.00 2.60
C LEU A 31 40.05 -4.67 2.20
N LEU A 32 39.49 -3.54 2.62
CA LEU A 32 40.06 -2.21 2.37
C LEU A 32 41.38 -2.01 3.11
N ALA A 33 41.51 -2.51 4.35
CA ALA A 33 42.77 -2.47 5.08
C ALA A 33 43.87 -3.27 4.36
N ALA A 34 43.54 -4.44 3.82
CA ALA A 34 44.46 -5.23 3.01
C ALA A 34 44.86 -4.51 1.71
N LEU A 35 43.90 -3.91 1.01
CA LEU A 35 44.16 -3.14 -0.23
C LEU A 35 44.98 -1.87 0.04
N ARG A 36 44.69 -1.14 1.12
CA ARG A 36 45.48 0.01 1.58
C ARG A 36 46.94 -0.38 1.82
N ASN A 37 47.17 -1.51 2.48
CA ASN A 37 48.53 -2.00 2.74
C ASN A 37 49.24 -2.45 1.46
N HIS A 38 48.50 -3.05 0.51
CA HIS A 38 49.05 -3.52 -0.76
C HIS A 38 49.46 -2.37 -1.69
N TYR A 39 48.57 -1.39 -1.87
CA TYR A 39 48.77 -0.26 -2.78
C TYR A 39 49.44 0.96 -2.12
N GLN A 40 49.67 0.92 -0.81
CA GLN A 40 50.24 2.03 -0.02
C GLN A 40 49.50 3.38 -0.21
N CYS A 41 48.17 3.34 -0.36
CA CYS A 41 47.33 4.52 -0.56
C CYS A 41 46.10 4.49 0.36
N ALA A 42 45.55 5.66 0.69
CA ALA A 42 44.36 5.73 1.55
C ALA A 42 43.17 5.03 0.90
N SER A 43 42.27 4.47 1.70
CA SER A 43 41.04 3.85 1.21
C SER A 43 39.87 4.83 1.29
N ILE A 44 38.91 4.71 0.36
CA ILE A 44 37.67 5.47 0.41
C ILE A 44 36.46 4.54 0.27
N GLU A 45 35.47 4.75 1.13
CA GLU A 45 34.17 4.09 1.04
C GLU A 45 33.15 4.99 0.37
N TYR A 46 32.16 4.37 -0.26
CA TYR A 46 31.02 5.08 -0.82
C TYR A 46 30.12 5.58 0.32
N ASP A 47 29.95 6.90 0.39
CA ASP A 47 28.96 7.57 1.23
C ASP A 47 28.04 8.45 0.37
N GLU A 48 26.75 8.21 0.48
CA GLU A 48 25.67 8.98 -0.19
C GLU A 48 25.63 10.45 0.25
N ARG A 49 26.22 10.79 1.40
CA ARG A 49 26.19 12.13 1.97
C ARG A 49 27.34 13.00 1.49
N LEU A 50 28.32 12.42 0.81
CA LEU A 50 29.50 13.13 0.39
C LEU A 50 29.14 14.06 -0.79
N PRO A 51 29.23 15.39 -0.63
CA PRO A 51 28.90 16.31 -1.70
C PRO A 51 30.04 16.31 -2.73
N ILE A 52 29.81 15.68 -3.89
CA ILE A 52 30.77 15.72 -4.99
C ILE A 52 30.59 17.02 -5.77
N PRO A 53 31.65 17.84 -5.94
CA PRO A 53 31.57 19.10 -6.69
C PRO A 53 31.04 18.87 -8.12
N PRO A 54 30.04 19.65 -8.59
CA PRO A 54 29.44 19.45 -9.91
C PRO A 54 30.43 19.66 -11.07
N GLU A 55 31.49 20.42 -10.85
CA GLU A 55 32.59 20.61 -11.79
C GLU A 55 33.31 19.31 -12.12
N LEU A 56 33.43 18.37 -11.17
CA LEU A 56 34.06 17.08 -11.40
C LEU A 56 33.18 16.12 -12.21
N LEU A 57 31.87 16.38 -12.27
CA LEU A 57 30.88 15.50 -12.90
C LEU A 57 30.62 15.89 -14.36
N ALA A 58 31.03 17.08 -14.80
CA ALA A 58 30.75 17.59 -16.12
C ALA A 58 31.51 16.81 -17.21
N GLY A 59 30.77 16.17 -18.13
CA GLY A 59 31.34 15.52 -19.31
C GLY A 59 31.90 14.11 -19.09
N LEU A 60 31.69 13.50 -17.92
CA LEU A 60 32.17 12.16 -17.61
C LEU A 60 31.27 11.05 -18.21
N PRO A 61 31.82 10.12 -19.01
CA PRO A 61 31.07 8.98 -19.55
C PRO A 61 31.01 7.81 -18.55
N GLY A 62 29.83 7.57 -17.96
CA GLY A 62 29.62 6.52 -16.93
C GLY A 62 30.00 5.09 -17.38
N SER A 63 29.70 4.72 -18.63
CA SER A 63 30.05 3.40 -19.19
C SER A 63 31.56 3.17 -19.33
N ARG A 64 32.34 4.23 -19.56
CA ARG A 64 33.80 4.18 -19.67
C ARG A 64 34.42 4.02 -18.29
N LEU A 65 33.96 4.84 -17.33
CA LEU A 65 34.37 4.78 -15.92
C LEU A 65 34.08 3.43 -15.27
N ALA A 66 32.98 2.77 -15.65
CA ALA A 66 32.65 1.44 -15.15
C ALA A 66 33.63 0.37 -15.67
N GLN A 67 34.23 0.57 -16.85
CA GLN A 67 35.23 -0.34 -17.43
C GLN A 67 36.62 -0.08 -16.84
N SER A 68 37.00 1.18 -16.70
CA SER A 68 38.31 1.57 -16.15
C SER A 68 38.37 1.58 -14.62
N GLY A 69 37.21 1.54 -13.94
CA GLY A 69 37.12 1.28 -12.51
C GLY A 69 37.58 2.44 -11.62
N TRP A 70 37.28 3.68 -11.99
CA TRP A 70 37.59 4.86 -11.19
C TRP A 70 36.46 5.90 -11.15
N PHE A 71 36.48 6.78 -10.14
CA PHE A 71 35.53 7.87 -9.99
C PHE A 71 36.12 9.06 -9.21
N PRO A 72 35.92 10.32 -9.65
CA PRO A 72 36.39 11.50 -8.92
C PRO A 72 35.43 11.86 -7.78
N VAL A 73 35.97 12.09 -6.58
CA VAL A 73 35.14 12.17 -5.37
C VAL A 73 35.25 13.51 -4.65
N ILE A 74 36.45 14.09 -4.56
CA ILE A 74 36.70 15.33 -3.82
C ILE A 74 37.60 16.23 -4.65
N LYS A 75 37.37 17.54 -4.61
CA LYS A 75 38.31 18.58 -5.09
C LYS A 75 38.67 19.43 -3.89
N ASP A 76 39.94 19.40 -3.49
CA ASP A 76 40.43 20.18 -2.36
C ASP A 76 40.65 21.65 -2.77
N ALA A 77 40.74 22.55 -1.78
CA ALA A 77 40.96 23.99 -2.00
C ALA A 77 42.27 24.28 -2.75
N ASP A 78 43.27 23.39 -2.59
CA ASP A 78 44.57 23.46 -3.25
C ASP A 78 44.54 23.00 -4.73
N GLY A 79 43.37 22.58 -5.22
CA GLY A 79 43.19 22.08 -6.59
C GLY A 79 43.48 20.58 -6.77
N THR A 80 43.81 19.87 -5.68
CA THR A 80 44.02 18.42 -5.69
C THR A 80 42.71 17.67 -5.89
N VAL A 81 42.66 16.79 -6.89
CA VAL A 81 41.48 15.94 -7.16
C VAL A 81 41.70 14.56 -6.56
N VAL A 82 40.81 14.17 -5.64
CA VAL A 82 40.81 12.84 -5.03
C VAL A 82 40.01 11.88 -5.88
N ILE A 83 40.65 10.78 -6.28
CA ILE A 83 40.08 9.79 -7.19
C ILE A 83 39.96 8.46 -6.48
N ALA A 84 38.74 7.94 -6.39
CA ALA A 84 38.49 6.57 -5.98
C ALA A 84 38.83 5.64 -7.16
N ALA A 85 39.70 4.66 -6.94
CA ALA A 85 40.11 3.70 -7.97
C ALA A 85 40.10 2.26 -7.45
N CYS A 86 39.65 1.33 -8.28
CA CYS A 86 39.74 -0.11 -8.03
C CYS A 86 41.20 -0.58 -8.01
N ASP A 87 41.98 -0.12 -8.98
CA ASP A 87 43.42 -0.39 -9.10
C ASP A 87 44.19 0.93 -9.27
N PRO A 88 44.65 1.53 -8.17
CA PRO A 88 45.42 2.78 -8.21
C PRO A 88 46.73 2.69 -8.99
N SER A 89 47.26 1.48 -9.25
CA SER A 89 48.55 1.28 -9.94
C SER A 89 48.41 1.15 -11.46
N ASP A 90 47.19 1.05 -11.98
CA ASP A 90 46.97 0.90 -13.42
C ASP A 90 47.35 2.19 -14.19
N ALA A 91 48.33 2.06 -15.08
CA ALA A 91 48.83 3.16 -15.90
C ALA A 91 47.79 3.63 -16.94
N ALA A 92 46.94 2.73 -17.43
CA ALA A 92 45.89 3.08 -18.40
C ALA A 92 44.82 3.97 -17.74
N MET A 93 44.35 3.59 -16.55
CA MET A 93 43.43 4.39 -15.75
C MET A 93 43.99 5.78 -15.41
N ARG A 94 45.25 5.87 -14.98
CA ARG A 94 45.89 7.17 -14.68
C ARG A 94 46.00 8.09 -15.89
N SER A 95 46.30 7.51 -17.06
CA SER A 95 46.37 8.27 -18.32
C SER A 95 45.00 8.81 -18.72
N GLU A 96 43.94 8.02 -18.51
CA GLU A 96 42.55 8.45 -18.74
C GLU A 96 42.13 9.57 -17.77
N VAL A 97 42.52 9.48 -16.50
CA VAL A 97 42.29 10.54 -15.51
C VAL A 97 42.92 11.87 -15.95
N GLU A 98 44.17 11.83 -16.40
CA GLU A 98 44.90 12.99 -16.91
C GLU A 98 44.26 13.56 -18.19
N GLU A 99 43.68 12.71 -19.04
CA GLU A 99 42.92 13.12 -20.24
C GLU A 99 41.69 13.97 -19.86
N PHE A 100 40.95 13.57 -18.81
CA PHE A 100 39.72 14.26 -18.39
C PHE A 100 39.96 15.52 -17.56
N PHE A 101 40.92 15.49 -16.64
CA PHE A 101 41.14 16.59 -15.68
C PHE A 101 42.38 17.45 -15.98
N GLY A 102 43.19 17.08 -16.97
CA GLY A 102 44.45 17.74 -17.30
C GLY A 102 45.55 17.47 -16.27
N PRO A 103 46.70 18.17 -16.36
CA PRO A 103 47.79 18.03 -15.40
C PRO A 103 47.45 18.73 -14.08
N ALA A 104 46.73 18.04 -13.20
CA ALA A 104 46.39 18.47 -11.85
C ALA A 104 47.08 17.57 -10.81
N PRO A 105 47.29 18.02 -9.56
CA PRO A 105 47.69 17.11 -8.49
C PRO A 105 46.57 16.10 -8.21
N PHE A 106 46.85 14.81 -8.37
CA PHE A 106 45.89 13.73 -8.13
C PHE A 106 46.23 12.96 -6.86
N GLU A 107 45.23 12.74 -6.01
CA GLU A 107 45.33 11.83 -4.87
C GLU A 107 44.50 10.57 -5.16
N PHE A 108 45.15 9.44 -5.40
CA PHE A 108 44.46 8.17 -5.62
C PHE A 108 44.13 7.50 -4.28
N ARG A 109 42.86 7.15 -4.11
CA ARG A 109 42.38 6.35 -2.97
C ARG A 109 41.79 5.04 -3.45
N VAL A 110 42.18 3.94 -2.82
CA VAL A 110 41.66 2.62 -3.19
C VAL A 110 40.21 2.46 -2.74
N ALA A 111 39.37 1.99 -3.65
CA ALA A 111 37.97 1.70 -3.39
C ALA A 111 37.63 0.29 -3.87
N LEU A 112 36.62 -0.31 -3.24
CA LEU A 112 36.10 -1.59 -3.72
C LEU A 112 35.38 -1.40 -5.07
N PRO A 113 35.41 -2.39 -5.98
CA PRO A 113 34.72 -2.30 -7.28
C PRO A 113 33.23 -1.97 -7.17
N ASP A 114 32.55 -2.51 -6.15
CA ASP A 114 31.15 -2.18 -5.91
C ASP A 114 30.96 -0.69 -5.55
N ALA A 115 31.93 -0.07 -4.85
CA ALA A 115 31.85 1.33 -4.46
C ALA A 115 31.96 2.28 -5.66
N ILE A 116 32.85 1.99 -6.62
CA ILE A 116 32.95 2.76 -7.87
C ILE A 116 31.65 2.68 -8.66
N ALA A 117 31.07 1.48 -8.79
CA ALA A 117 29.78 1.31 -9.45
C ALA A 117 28.67 2.13 -8.77
N TRP A 118 28.68 2.23 -7.43
CA TRP A 118 27.73 3.05 -6.69
C TRP A 118 27.93 4.55 -6.90
N PHE A 119 29.18 5.04 -6.96
CA PHE A 119 29.45 6.44 -7.28
C PHE A 119 28.95 6.82 -8.67
N ILE A 120 29.23 6.00 -9.69
CA ILE A 120 28.76 6.23 -11.07
C ILE A 120 27.22 6.27 -11.10
N GLN A 121 26.58 5.30 -10.45
CA GLN A 121 25.12 5.19 -10.38
C GLN A 121 24.46 6.42 -9.76
N ASP A 122 25.02 6.93 -8.67
CA ASP A 122 24.38 7.97 -7.85
C ASP A 122 24.63 9.38 -8.38
N PHE A 123 25.85 9.66 -8.89
CA PHE A 123 26.26 11.03 -9.23
C PHE A 123 26.19 11.36 -10.72
N LEU A 124 26.41 10.40 -11.63
CA LEU A 124 26.38 10.69 -13.08
C LEU A 124 25.01 10.52 -13.71
N HIS A 125 24.01 10.02 -12.97
CA HIS A 125 22.67 9.71 -13.48
C HIS A 125 22.69 8.86 -14.78
N ASP A 126 23.82 8.20 -15.09
CA ASP A 126 23.92 7.28 -16.21
C ASP A 126 22.93 6.16 -15.96
N LYS A 127 22.10 5.79 -16.94
CA LYS A 127 20.94 4.90 -16.74
C LYS A 127 21.38 3.64 -16.00
N PRO A 128 21.06 3.50 -14.71
CA PRO A 128 21.20 2.24 -14.03
C PRO A 128 19.81 1.62 -13.98
N GLY A 129 19.71 0.33 -13.65
CA GLY A 129 18.41 -0.29 -13.45
C GLY A 129 17.48 0.51 -12.52
N LEU A 130 17.97 1.25 -11.50
CA LEU A 130 17.15 2.03 -10.57
C LEU A 130 17.88 3.26 -9.97
N LEU A 131 17.14 4.34 -9.69
CA LEU A 131 17.65 5.68 -9.34
C LEU A 131 17.23 6.10 -7.90
N ILE A 132 18.16 6.02 -6.94
CA ILE A 132 17.98 6.11 -5.46
C ILE A 132 17.19 7.38 -5.01
N GLY A 133 17.38 8.52 -5.68
CA GLY A 133 16.72 9.79 -5.34
C GLY A 133 15.23 9.86 -5.69
N THR A 134 14.82 9.27 -6.82
CA THR A 134 13.40 9.16 -7.18
C THR A 134 12.67 8.17 -6.27
N GLU A 135 13.40 7.21 -5.70
CA GLU A 135 12.81 6.20 -4.81
C GLU A 135 12.35 6.83 -3.51
N ARG A 136 13.15 7.73 -2.95
CA ARG A 136 12.84 8.37 -1.67
C ARG A 136 11.63 9.29 -1.79
N THR A 137 11.54 10.07 -2.87
CA THR A 137 10.40 10.96 -3.15
C THR A 137 9.15 10.17 -3.51
N GLY A 138 9.27 9.12 -4.34
CA GLY A 138 8.19 8.21 -4.68
C GLY A 138 7.64 7.47 -3.46
N LEU A 139 8.51 6.90 -2.61
CA LEU A 139 8.10 6.24 -1.37
C LEU A 139 7.45 7.22 -0.38
N ALA A 140 7.91 8.49 -0.31
CA ALA A 140 7.30 9.50 0.54
C ALA A 140 5.90 9.91 0.06
N PHE A 141 5.74 10.18 -1.24
CA PHE A 141 4.46 10.44 -1.88
C PHE A 141 3.47 9.29 -1.62
N TRP A 142 3.94 8.07 -1.77
CA TRP A 142 3.15 6.87 -1.55
C TRP A 142 2.72 6.70 -0.08
N ARG A 143 3.60 6.95 0.89
CA ARG A 143 3.24 6.96 2.33
C ARG A 143 2.15 7.99 2.64
N ASN A 144 2.28 9.21 2.12
CA ASN A 144 1.30 10.28 2.33
C ASN A 144 -0.07 9.89 1.76
N THR A 145 -0.04 9.33 0.55
CA THR A 145 -1.23 8.80 -0.11
C THR A 145 -1.90 7.73 0.76
N MET A 146 -1.16 6.71 1.21
CA MET A 146 -1.69 5.64 2.08
C MET A 146 -2.24 6.17 3.42
N ALA A 147 -1.59 7.17 4.02
CA ALA A 147 -2.07 7.80 5.25
C ALA A 147 -3.43 8.51 5.04
N GLN A 148 -3.58 9.23 3.93
CA GLN A 148 -4.84 9.86 3.55
C GLN A 148 -5.94 8.80 3.35
N TRP A 149 -5.62 7.66 2.73
CA TRP A 149 -6.56 6.55 2.56
C TRP A 149 -7.01 5.93 3.86
N ARG A 150 -6.08 5.65 4.78
CA ARG A 150 -6.42 5.11 6.10
C ARG A 150 -7.38 6.04 6.86
N THR A 151 -7.18 7.35 6.74
CA THR A 151 -8.07 8.36 7.33
C THR A 151 -9.45 8.32 6.68
N ARG A 152 -9.53 8.30 5.34
CA ARG A 152 -10.81 8.17 4.62
C ARG A 152 -11.54 6.87 4.96
N LEU A 153 -10.85 5.74 5.02
CA LEU A 153 -11.42 4.44 5.42
C LEU A 153 -11.91 4.44 6.88
N ALA A 154 -11.26 5.19 7.76
CA ALA A 154 -11.75 5.40 9.13
C ALA A 154 -13.07 6.17 9.13
N CYS A 155 -13.14 7.30 8.42
CA CYS A 155 -14.39 8.07 8.24
C CYS A 155 -15.51 7.21 7.64
N TYR A 156 -15.17 6.37 6.65
CA TYR A 156 -16.15 5.47 6.04
C TYR A 156 -16.73 4.46 7.04
N ARG A 157 -15.89 3.91 7.92
CA ARG A 157 -16.35 2.98 8.96
C ARG A 157 -17.20 3.70 10.01
N THR A 158 -16.88 4.94 10.38
CA THR A 158 -17.71 5.72 11.30
C THR A 158 -19.07 6.05 10.69
N ASP A 159 -19.15 6.36 9.40
CA ASP A 159 -20.43 6.61 8.74
C ASP A 159 -21.27 5.35 8.59
N LEU A 160 -20.66 4.20 8.29
CA LEU A 160 -21.34 2.89 8.30
C LEU A 160 -21.84 2.51 9.71
N ALA A 161 -21.13 2.92 10.76
CA ALA A 161 -21.60 2.77 12.13
C ALA A 161 -22.81 3.68 12.40
N ARG A 162 -22.76 4.96 12.01
CA ARG A 162 -23.88 5.90 12.10
C ARG A 162 -25.12 5.44 11.32
N ALA A 163 -24.95 4.87 10.13
CA ALA A 163 -26.05 4.29 9.37
C ALA A 163 -26.71 3.13 10.11
N ARG A 164 -25.92 2.26 10.78
CA ARG A 164 -26.46 1.16 11.58
C ARG A 164 -27.17 1.63 12.86
N THR A 165 -26.66 2.65 13.53
CA THR A 165 -27.35 3.22 14.70
C THR A 165 -28.66 3.86 14.27
N ALA A 166 -28.67 4.66 13.21
CA ALA A 166 -29.90 5.22 12.64
C ALA A 166 -30.89 4.13 12.21
N LEU A 167 -30.42 3.07 11.55
CA LEU A 167 -31.24 1.90 11.20
C LEU A 167 -31.86 1.24 12.43
N THR A 168 -31.11 1.14 13.52
CA THR A 168 -31.61 0.54 14.76
C THR A 168 -32.78 1.36 15.31
N PHE A 169 -32.68 2.70 15.29
CA PHE A 169 -33.79 3.58 15.69
C PHE A 169 -34.99 3.51 14.74
N VAL A 170 -34.75 3.50 13.41
CA VAL A 170 -35.81 3.31 12.41
C VAL A 170 -36.53 1.98 12.64
N ARG A 171 -35.79 0.90 12.87
CA ARG A 171 -36.34 -0.44 13.16
C ARG A 171 -37.18 -0.42 14.44
N THR A 172 -36.67 0.18 15.52
CA THR A 172 -37.42 0.29 16.77
C THR A 172 -38.70 1.11 16.57
N GLY A 173 -38.64 2.21 15.82
CA GLY A 173 -39.81 3.03 15.50
C GLY A 173 -40.91 2.25 14.77
N LEU A 174 -40.55 1.48 13.74
CA LEU A 174 -41.48 0.64 12.98
C LEU A 174 -42.04 -0.51 13.83
N ALA A 175 -41.21 -1.13 14.70
CA ALA A 175 -41.67 -2.17 15.61
C ALA A 175 -42.69 -1.64 16.64
N LEU A 176 -42.47 -0.43 17.18
CA LEU A 176 -43.43 0.22 18.07
C LEU A 176 -44.73 0.58 17.33
N ALA A 177 -44.66 1.01 16.07
CA ALA A 177 -45.85 1.23 15.25
C ALA A 177 -46.66 -0.06 15.03
N ALA A 178 -45.98 -1.19 14.79
CA ALA A 178 -46.63 -2.50 14.71
C ALA A 178 -47.28 -2.94 16.04
N ILE A 179 -46.62 -2.70 17.18
CA ILE A 179 -47.19 -3.00 18.51
C ILE A 179 -48.39 -2.08 18.81
N SER A 180 -48.31 -0.80 18.45
CA SER A 180 -49.45 0.11 18.58
C SER A 180 -50.65 -0.39 17.74
N ARG A 181 -50.38 -0.86 16.51
CA ARG A 181 -51.39 -1.41 15.62
C ARG A 181 -52.08 -2.65 16.21
N THR A 182 -51.36 -3.55 16.88
CA THR A 182 -51.96 -4.72 17.53
C THR A 182 -52.84 -4.32 18.71
N PHE A 183 -52.41 -3.35 19.53
CA PHE A 183 -53.23 -2.83 20.63
C PHE A 183 -54.48 -2.11 20.15
N LEU A 184 -54.40 -1.30 19.08
CA LEU A 184 -55.54 -0.58 18.50
C LEU A 184 -56.58 -1.50 17.84
N SER A 185 -56.25 -2.77 17.58
CA SER A 185 -57.18 -3.78 17.07
C SER A 185 -57.81 -4.64 18.16
N SER A 186 -57.25 -4.64 19.38
CA SER A 186 -57.75 -5.50 20.46
C SER A 186 -58.90 -4.80 21.17
N GLU A 187 -60.13 -5.26 20.97
CA GLU A 187 -61.36 -4.64 21.51
C GLU A 187 -61.54 -4.80 23.03
N ARG A 188 -60.59 -5.41 23.76
CA ARG A 188 -60.85 -5.86 25.13
C ARG A 188 -60.77 -4.80 26.24
N PHE A 189 -60.10 -3.65 26.08
CA PHE A 189 -60.07 -2.62 27.15
C PHE A 189 -59.85 -1.17 26.63
N VAL A 190 -60.72 -0.25 27.05
CA VAL A 190 -60.74 1.19 26.65
C VAL A 190 -59.51 1.99 27.14
N VAL A 191 -58.88 1.57 28.23
CA VAL A 191 -57.64 2.20 28.77
C VAL A 191 -56.43 2.00 27.84
N HIS A 192 -56.47 1.03 26.92
CA HIS A 192 -55.39 0.76 25.98
C HIS A 192 -55.29 1.73 24.81
N SER A 193 -56.35 2.49 24.48
CA SER A 193 -56.31 3.38 23.30
C SER A 193 -55.32 4.53 23.49
N PHE A 194 -55.32 5.19 24.66
CA PHE A 194 -54.36 6.27 24.96
C PHE A 194 -52.92 5.77 24.95
N LEU A 195 -52.66 4.63 25.60
CA LEU A 195 -51.33 4.01 25.61
C LEU A 195 -50.87 3.60 24.20
N ALA A 196 -51.77 3.07 23.37
CA ALA A 196 -51.43 2.68 22.01
C ALA A 196 -51.08 3.89 21.12
N TYR A 197 -51.80 5.00 21.23
CA TYR A 197 -51.42 6.25 20.56
C TYR A 197 -50.12 6.85 21.09
N GLY A 198 -49.85 6.73 22.40
CA GLY A 198 -48.56 7.10 22.99
C GLY A 198 -47.38 6.30 22.43
N VAL A 199 -47.53 4.97 22.34
CA VAL A 199 -46.53 4.07 21.73
C VAL A 199 -46.33 4.41 20.25
N LEU A 200 -47.39 4.74 19.52
CA LEU A 200 -47.30 5.19 18.12
C LEU A 200 -46.51 6.50 18.01
N GLY A 201 -46.81 7.48 18.86
CA GLY A 201 -46.11 8.77 18.88
C GLY A 201 -44.62 8.62 19.11
N VAL A 202 -44.22 7.79 20.08
CA VAL A 202 -42.81 7.45 20.33
C VAL A 202 -42.20 6.74 19.12
N GLY A 203 -42.91 5.79 18.53
CA GLY A 203 -42.46 5.06 17.34
C GLY A 203 -42.19 5.99 16.13
N LEU A 204 -43.13 6.89 15.84
CA LEU A 204 -43.01 7.89 14.78
C LEU A 204 -41.89 8.90 15.07
N PHE A 205 -41.73 9.34 16.31
CA PHE A 205 -40.63 10.23 16.70
C PHE A 205 -39.26 9.59 16.44
N LEU A 206 -39.07 8.33 16.84
CA LEU A 206 -37.82 7.59 16.57
C LEU A 206 -37.59 7.39 15.07
N PHE A 207 -38.65 7.09 14.30
CA PHE A 207 -38.56 6.92 12.86
C PHE A 207 -38.16 8.21 12.15
N PHE A 208 -38.92 9.31 12.34
CA PHE A 208 -38.68 10.58 11.68
C PHE A 208 -37.40 11.29 12.18
N GLY A 209 -36.98 11.06 13.43
CA GLY A 209 -35.71 11.58 13.92
C GLY A 209 -34.48 10.87 13.33
N ALA A 210 -34.56 9.55 13.13
CA ALA A 210 -33.44 8.76 12.63
C ALA A 210 -33.34 8.70 11.10
N LEU A 211 -34.47 8.82 10.39
CA LEU A 211 -34.54 8.73 8.93
C LEU A 211 -33.67 9.76 8.19
N PRO A 212 -33.60 11.06 8.58
CA PRO A 212 -32.73 12.03 7.91
C PRO A 212 -31.25 11.69 8.06
N THR A 213 -30.84 11.22 9.24
CA THR A 213 -29.46 10.78 9.49
C THR A 213 -29.11 9.60 8.59
N TYR A 214 -30.03 8.65 8.44
CA TYR A 214 -29.87 7.54 7.50
C TYR A 214 -29.77 8.00 6.04
N LEU A 215 -30.73 8.79 5.58
CA LEU A 215 -30.80 9.27 4.19
C LEU A 215 -29.62 10.17 3.84
N ARG A 216 -29.10 10.96 4.78
CA ARG A 216 -27.88 11.76 4.58
C ARG A 216 -26.67 10.87 4.32
N VAL A 217 -26.49 9.84 5.14
CA VAL A 217 -25.41 8.85 4.92
C VAL A 217 -25.62 8.15 3.58
N ARG A 218 -26.84 7.70 3.25
CA ARG A 218 -27.15 7.05 1.96
C ARG A 218 -26.84 7.94 0.75
N ARG A 219 -27.30 9.20 0.75
CA ARG A 219 -27.13 10.14 -0.37
C ARG A 219 -25.66 10.47 -0.63
N SER A 220 -24.89 10.64 0.44
CA SER A 220 -23.44 10.91 0.35
C SER A 220 -22.61 9.73 -0.18
N ARG A 221 -23.18 8.53 -0.28
CA ARG A 221 -22.44 7.29 -0.60
C ARG A 221 -22.90 6.60 -1.89
N MET A 222 -24.16 6.78 -2.28
CA MET A 222 -24.69 6.31 -3.57
C MET A 222 -24.35 7.25 -4.72
N THR A 223 -23.96 8.50 -4.42
CA THR A 223 -23.13 9.29 -5.32
C THR A 223 -21.70 8.84 -5.07
N PRO A 224 -21.09 7.99 -5.93
CA PRO A 224 -19.66 7.77 -5.83
C PRO A 224 -18.98 9.16 -5.89
N PRO A 225 -17.89 9.41 -5.13
CA PRO A 225 -17.07 10.58 -5.39
C PRO A 225 -16.80 10.60 -6.90
N ARG A 226 -17.21 11.69 -7.53
CA ARG A 226 -17.34 11.87 -8.97
C ARG A 226 -15.99 11.52 -9.61
N HIS A 227 -15.89 10.29 -10.11
CA HIS A 227 -14.72 9.70 -10.75
C HIS A 227 -13.43 9.64 -9.90
N GLN A 228 -12.64 8.61 -10.20
CA GLN A 228 -11.17 8.63 -10.11
C GLN A 228 -10.45 8.43 -8.77
N THR A 229 -10.87 8.88 -7.58
CA THR A 229 -9.90 8.80 -6.44
C THR A 229 -9.46 7.38 -6.04
N LEU A 230 -10.37 6.40 -5.99
CA LEU A 230 -10.01 5.02 -5.64
C LEU A 230 -9.24 4.31 -6.78
N VAL A 231 -9.57 4.61 -8.04
CA VAL A 231 -8.99 3.97 -9.23
C VAL A 231 -7.67 4.63 -9.63
N GLU A 232 -7.57 5.96 -9.61
CA GLU A 232 -6.33 6.71 -9.82
C GLU A 232 -5.32 6.44 -8.74
N VAL A 233 -5.73 6.38 -7.47
CA VAL A 233 -4.74 6.03 -6.45
C VAL A 233 -4.36 4.57 -6.54
N SER A 234 -5.30 3.65 -6.76
CA SER A 234 -4.92 2.25 -6.97
C SER A 234 -4.04 2.09 -8.21
N GLY A 235 -4.27 2.87 -9.28
CA GLY A 235 -3.48 2.90 -10.51
C GLY A 235 -2.11 3.57 -10.37
N ALA A 236 -2.02 4.69 -9.65
CA ALA A 236 -0.75 5.34 -9.29
C ALA A 236 0.06 4.45 -8.34
N THR A 237 -0.62 3.72 -7.45
CA THR A 237 -0.01 2.71 -6.58
C THR A 237 0.44 1.50 -7.41
N LEU A 238 -0.37 1.06 -8.39
CA LEU A 238 -0.05 -0.03 -9.31
C LEU A 238 1.19 0.32 -10.13
N SER A 239 1.16 1.47 -10.80
CA SER A 239 2.25 2.02 -11.61
C SER A 239 3.52 2.25 -10.77
N PHE A 240 3.38 2.74 -9.53
CA PHE A 240 4.51 2.83 -8.63
C PHE A 240 5.08 1.45 -8.33
N LEU A 241 4.27 0.47 -7.91
CA LEU A 241 4.73 -0.88 -7.57
C LEU A 241 5.34 -1.61 -8.78
N GLU A 242 4.72 -1.51 -9.96
CA GLU A 242 5.22 -2.08 -11.22
C GLU A 242 6.59 -1.51 -11.59
N ASN A 243 6.75 -0.18 -11.53
CA ASN A 243 8.00 0.47 -11.93
C ASN A 243 9.12 0.36 -10.88
N TYR A 244 8.79 0.11 -9.61
CA TYR A 244 9.75 0.10 -8.50
C TYR A 244 10.08 -1.26 -7.91
N GLN A 245 9.17 -2.24 -8.05
CA GLN A 245 9.34 -3.51 -7.35
C GLN A 245 10.01 -4.61 -8.15
N ASP A 246 10.02 -4.54 -9.48
CA ASP A 246 10.76 -5.47 -10.35
C ASP A 246 12.25 -5.13 -10.37
N LEU A 247 12.93 -5.47 -9.28
CA LEU A 247 14.39 -5.39 -9.14
C LEU A 247 15.08 -6.70 -9.53
N GLU A 248 14.36 -7.81 -9.49
CA GLU A 248 14.79 -9.12 -9.97
C GLU A 248 13.64 -9.67 -10.79
N GLN A 249 13.88 -9.92 -12.07
CA GLN A 249 12.94 -10.53 -13.01
C GLN A 249 12.33 -11.78 -12.38
N THR A 250 11.18 -11.64 -11.74
CA THR A 250 10.41 -12.80 -11.30
C THR A 250 9.59 -13.18 -12.52
N GLU A 251 10.22 -13.95 -13.41
CA GLU A 251 9.60 -14.50 -14.61
C GLU A 251 8.32 -15.25 -14.23
N GLY A 252 7.19 -14.62 -14.46
CA GLY A 252 5.88 -15.18 -14.13
C GLY A 252 4.82 -14.14 -14.42
N GLU A 253 4.24 -14.22 -15.61
CA GLU A 253 3.11 -13.42 -16.03
C GLU A 253 1.94 -13.64 -15.04
N LYS A 254 1.84 -12.77 -14.04
CA LYS A 254 0.77 -12.85 -13.05
C LYS A 254 -0.54 -12.53 -13.75
N LYS A 255 -1.41 -13.53 -13.93
CA LYS A 255 -2.81 -13.32 -14.33
C LYS A 255 -3.44 -12.32 -13.38
N THR A 256 -3.57 -11.08 -13.83
CA THR A 256 -4.16 -10.00 -13.05
C THR A 256 -5.65 -10.24 -12.91
N LYS A 257 -6.14 -10.27 -11.67
CA LYS A 257 -7.56 -10.40 -11.35
C LYS A 257 -8.35 -9.19 -11.88
N GLU A 258 -9.66 -9.30 -12.05
CA GLU A 258 -10.46 -8.28 -12.75
C GLU A 258 -10.63 -6.97 -11.95
N THR A 259 -10.65 -7.03 -10.62
CA THR A 259 -10.76 -5.87 -9.71
C THR A 259 -9.40 -5.26 -9.38
N MET A 260 -9.38 -3.93 -9.34
CA MET A 260 -8.18 -3.13 -8.99
C MET A 260 -7.62 -3.48 -7.60
N LEU A 261 -8.49 -3.79 -6.63
CA LEU A 261 -8.04 -4.13 -5.27
C LEU A 261 -7.35 -5.49 -5.23
N ALA A 262 -7.85 -6.46 -5.99
CA ALA A 262 -7.24 -7.78 -6.09
C ALA A 262 -5.92 -7.73 -6.86
N ARG A 263 -5.84 -6.96 -7.95
CA ARG A 263 -4.57 -6.67 -8.66
C ARG A 263 -3.51 -6.09 -7.72
N LEU A 264 -3.91 -5.11 -6.91
CA LEU A 264 -3.03 -4.50 -5.93
C LEU A 264 -2.56 -5.53 -4.87
N GLY A 265 -3.45 -6.43 -4.46
CA GLY A 265 -3.10 -7.54 -3.57
C GLY A 265 -2.08 -8.52 -4.17
N ASP A 266 -2.18 -8.83 -5.46
CA ASP A 266 -1.28 -9.77 -6.15
C ASP A 266 0.12 -9.17 -6.42
N LEU A 267 0.22 -7.83 -6.52
CA LEU A 267 1.51 -7.12 -6.57
C LEU A 267 2.22 -7.13 -5.22
N LEU A 268 1.46 -7.01 -4.13
CA LEU A 268 1.95 -7.12 -2.76
C LEU A 268 2.09 -8.58 -2.32
N GLY A 269 2.93 -9.33 -3.04
CA GLY A 269 3.32 -10.72 -2.69
C GLY A 269 3.90 -10.85 -1.27
N ASN A 270 4.10 -12.09 -0.82
CA ASN A 270 4.74 -12.42 0.47
C ASN A 270 6.23 -12.03 0.45
N TYR A 271 6.52 -10.74 0.42
CA TYR A 271 7.86 -10.20 0.60
C TYR A 271 8.20 -10.25 2.08
N CYS A 272 8.88 -11.32 2.48
CA CYS A 272 9.76 -11.35 3.63
C CYS A 272 11.14 -11.68 3.07
N THR A 273 11.84 -10.66 2.56
CA THR A 273 13.13 -10.86 1.90
C THR A 273 14.21 -10.82 2.98
N ILE A 274 14.72 -11.98 3.39
CA ILE A 274 15.89 -12.04 4.28
C ILE A 274 17.11 -11.66 3.44
N LEU A 275 17.72 -10.50 3.68
CA LEU A 275 18.87 -10.03 2.91
C LEU A 275 19.94 -9.36 3.78
N TYR A 276 21.19 -9.49 3.31
CA TYR A 276 22.40 -8.86 3.81
C TYR A 276 22.89 -7.76 2.83
N PRO A 277 22.21 -6.60 2.67
CA PRO A 277 22.63 -5.59 1.72
C PRO A 277 23.76 -4.72 2.29
N SER A 278 24.95 -4.77 1.67
CA SER A 278 26.03 -3.78 1.86
C SER A 278 26.00 -2.76 0.69
N PRO A 279 26.07 -1.43 0.91
CA PRO A 279 26.48 -0.69 2.11
C PRO A 279 25.29 -0.12 2.93
N ALA A 280 25.57 0.50 4.08
CA ALA A 280 24.59 0.99 5.07
C ALA A 280 23.52 1.97 4.53
N SER A 281 23.79 2.71 3.45
CA SER A 281 22.78 3.57 2.81
C SER A 281 21.69 2.78 2.08
N ARG A 282 22.06 1.64 1.47
CA ARG A 282 21.10 0.70 0.86
C ARG A 282 20.29 -0.02 1.92
N GLU A 283 20.86 -0.38 3.07
CA GLU A 283 20.11 -0.94 4.21
C GLU A 283 18.92 -0.04 4.60
N ARG A 284 19.16 1.27 4.74
CA ARG A 284 18.09 2.23 5.10
C ARG A 284 17.00 2.31 4.04
N THR A 285 17.37 2.36 2.75
CA THR A 285 16.40 2.45 1.65
C THR A 285 15.59 1.14 1.53
N HIS A 286 16.24 -0.02 1.68
CA HIS A 286 15.58 -1.33 1.69
C HIS A 286 14.65 -1.51 2.89
N LEU A 287 15.08 -1.24 4.12
CA LEU A 287 14.21 -1.30 5.30
C LEU A 287 13.04 -0.31 5.20
N ALA A 288 13.29 0.88 4.64
CA ALA A 288 12.22 1.84 4.35
C ALA A 288 11.23 1.30 3.30
N ARG A 289 11.68 0.53 2.32
CA ARG A 289 10.84 -0.16 1.33
C ARG A 289 9.99 -1.25 1.99
N GLU A 290 10.57 -2.15 2.78
CA GLU A 290 9.83 -3.20 3.50
C GLU A 290 8.73 -2.63 4.40
N ARG A 291 9.07 -1.60 5.18
CA ARG A 291 8.10 -0.90 6.02
C ARG A 291 6.92 -0.37 5.21
N ASN A 292 7.18 0.15 4.01
CA ASN A 292 6.15 0.66 3.12
C ASN A 292 5.29 -0.50 2.58
N VAL A 293 5.89 -1.58 2.10
CA VAL A 293 5.17 -2.79 1.64
C VAL A 293 4.24 -3.33 2.72
N LEU A 294 4.73 -3.51 3.96
CA LEU A 294 3.90 -3.94 5.09
C LEU A 294 2.79 -2.92 5.44
N ALA A 295 3.05 -1.61 5.25
CA ALA A 295 2.02 -0.58 5.41
C ALA A 295 0.93 -0.66 4.33
N ALA A 296 1.27 -1.00 3.08
CA ALA A 296 0.25 -1.25 2.05
C ALA A 296 -0.56 -2.51 2.33
N GLN A 297 0.08 -3.63 2.70
CA GLN A 297 -0.67 -4.85 3.04
C GLN A 297 -1.69 -4.57 4.16
N ARG A 298 -1.31 -3.79 5.18
CA ARG A 298 -2.23 -3.32 6.23
C ARG A 298 -3.36 -2.42 5.68
N THR A 299 -3.07 -1.57 4.72
CA THR A 299 -4.05 -0.66 4.12
C THR A 299 -5.05 -1.42 3.25
N ILE A 300 -4.60 -2.39 2.44
CA ILE A 300 -5.43 -3.30 1.65
C ILE A 300 -6.32 -4.14 2.56
N ALA A 301 -5.77 -4.73 3.63
CA ALA A 301 -6.57 -5.42 4.63
C ALA A 301 -7.62 -4.48 5.27
N GLY A 302 -7.28 -3.21 5.47
CA GLY A 302 -8.21 -2.16 5.89
C GLY A 302 -9.33 -1.86 4.87
N CYS A 303 -9.02 -1.87 3.57
CA CYS A 303 -10.01 -1.77 2.49
C CYS A 303 -10.98 -2.95 2.55
N TYR A 304 -10.48 -4.18 2.59
CA TYR A 304 -11.32 -5.38 2.72
C TYR A 304 -12.19 -5.33 3.98
N ARG A 305 -11.65 -4.93 5.13
CA ARG A 305 -12.44 -4.75 6.37
C ARG A 305 -13.59 -3.74 6.19
N THR A 306 -13.35 -2.67 5.44
CA THR A 306 -14.37 -1.63 5.17
C THR A 306 -15.44 -2.15 4.21
N ILE A 307 -15.03 -2.89 3.17
CA ILE A 307 -15.92 -3.60 2.23
C ILE A 307 -16.80 -4.62 2.98
N TYR A 308 -16.23 -5.42 3.88
CA TYR A 308 -17.00 -6.35 4.72
C TYR A 308 -17.95 -5.62 5.69
N SER A 309 -17.54 -4.48 6.24
CA SER A 309 -18.44 -3.65 7.04
C SER A 309 -19.63 -3.16 6.23
N ARG A 310 -19.44 -2.84 4.94
CA ARG A 310 -20.51 -2.46 3.99
C ARG A 310 -21.45 -3.63 3.69
N ALA A 311 -20.92 -4.84 3.47
CA ALA A 311 -21.75 -6.03 3.31
C ALA A 311 -22.60 -6.30 4.56
N ARG A 312 -22.00 -6.15 5.75
CA ARG A 312 -22.71 -6.32 7.03
C ARG A 312 -23.88 -5.34 7.18
N THR A 313 -23.72 -4.09 6.75
CA THR A 313 -24.85 -3.14 6.74
C THR A 313 -25.93 -3.59 5.77
N GLY A 314 -25.57 -3.97 4.54
CA GLY A 314 -26.54 -4.46 3.54
C GLY A 314 -27.34 -5.68 3.99
N LEU A 315 -26.67 -6.69 4.57
CA LEU A 315 -27.32 -7.88 5.11
C LEU A 315 -28.23 -7.56 6.31
N ALA A 316 -27.84 -6.60 7.16
CA ALA A 316 -28.70 -6.15 8.25
C ALA A 316 -29.99 -5.52 7.71
N PHE A 317 -29.90 -4.69 6.66
CA PHE A 317 -31.06 -4.10 5.98
C PHE A 317 -32.00 -5.15 5.39
N ILE A 318 -31.45 -6.12 4.66
CA ILE A 318 -32.24 -7.23 4.08
C ILE A 318 -32.96 -7.99 5.18
N ARG A 319 -32.26 -8.37 6.25
CA ARG A 319 -32.87 -9.09 7.38
C ARG A 319 -34.02 -8.31 8.00
N THR A 320 -33.81 -7.02 8.28
CA THR A 320 -34.86 -6.18 8.87
C THR A 320 -36.03 -5.97 7.93
N GLY A 321 -35.77 -5.82 6.63
CA GLY A 321 -36.81 -5.66 5.62
C GLY A 321 -37.69 -6.90 5.51
N VAL A 322 -37.09 -8.09 5.49
CA VAL A 322 -37.83 -9.37 5.49
C VAL A 322 -38.73 -9.48 6.73
N SER A 323 -38.22 -9.16 7.93
CA SER A 323 -39.02 -9.18 9.16
C SER A 323 -40.23 -8.25 9.11
N PHE A 324 -40.08 -7.04 8.56
CA PHE A 324 -41.20 -6.10 8.45
C PHE A 324 -42.21 -6.51 7.36
N VAL A 325 -41.74 -7.00 6.21
CA VAL A 325 -42.65 -7.54 5.18
C VAL A 325 -43.47 -8.70 5.75
N SER A 326 -42.82 -9.67 6.43
CA SER A 326 -43.53 -10.79 7.03
C SER A 326 -44.52 -10.36 8.11
N LEU A 327 -44.15 -9.37 8.92
CA LEU A 327 -45.01 -8.87 9.99
C LEU A 327 -46.23 -8.12 9.44
N GLY A 328 -46.06 -7.30 8.40
CA GLY A 328 -47.16 -6.60 7.75
C GLY A 328 -48.15 -7.55 7.08
N ILE A 329 -47.65 -8.57 6.37
CA ILE A 329 -48.50 -9.63 5.78
C ILE A 329 -49.25 -10.39 6.88
N GLY A 330 -48.57 -10.75 7.98
CA GLY A 330 -49.17 -11.45 9.12
C GLY A 330 -50.26 -10.63 9.81
N LEU A 331 -50.07 -9.32 9.98
CA LEU A 331 -51.07 -8.42 10.57
C LEU A 331 -52.32 -8.29 9.68
N ILE A 332 -52.15 -8.17 8.35
CA ILE A 332 -53.27 -8.15 7.40
C ILE A 332 -54.04 -9.48 7.44
N GLY A 333 -53.32 -10.61 7.47
CA GLY A 333 -53.93 -11.94 7.54
C GLY A 333 -54.71 -12.18 8.84
N TYR A 334 -54.22 -11.66 9.97
CA TYR A 334 -54.85 -11.87 11.28
C TYR A 334 -56.03 -10.93 11.56
N PHE A 335 -55.91 -9.63 11.25
CA PHE A 335 -56.95 -8.64 11.57
C PHE A 335 -57.90 -8.33 10.41
N GLY A 336 -57.67 -8.87 9.21
CA GLY A 336 -58.47 -8.62 8.02
C GLY A 336 -58.24 -7.25 7.37
N LEU A 337 -58.85 -7.04 6.21
CA LEU A 337 -58.76 -5.79 5.45
C LEU A 337 -59.76 -4.75 6.00
N GLY A 338 -59.25 -3.62 6.47
CA GLY A 338 -60.05 -2.47 6.92
C GLY A 338 -59.27 -1.16 6.86
N PHE A 339 -59.86 -0.03 7.26
CA PHE A 339 -59.21 1.29 7.20
C PHE A 339 -57.87 1.37 7.96
N LYS A 340 -57.65 0.52 8.96
CA LYS A 340 -56.39 0.43 9.71
C LYS A 340 -55.28 -0.35 8.97
N SER A 341 -55.57 -0.98 7.82
CA SER A 341 -54.57 -1.71 7.01
C SER A 341 -53.59 -0.80 6.28
N PHE A 342 -53.85 0.52 6.23
CA PHE A 342 -52.91 1.50 5.69
C PHE A 342 -51.53 1.41 6.36
N PHE A 343 -51.50 1.24 7.68
CA PHE A 343 -50.24 1.08 8.44
C PHE A 343 -49.53 -0.23 8.09
N ASP A 344 -50.29 -1.30 7.89
CA ASP A 344 -49.77 -2.62 7.55
C ASP A 344 -49.17 -2.60 6.12
N ALA A 345 -49.83 -1.92 5.18
CA ALA A 345 -49.34 -1.68 3.83
C ALA A 345 -48.07 -0.82 3.82
N MET A 346 -48.02 0.26 4.61
CA MET A 346 -46.83 1.10 4.75
C MET A 346 -45.65 0.31 5.31
N LEU A 347 -45.88 -0.58 6.28
CA LEU A 347 -44.85 -1.44 6.85
C LEU A 347 -44.27 -2.41 5.81
N ILE A 348 -45.12 -3.00 4.94
CA ILE A 348 -44.69 -3.84 3.82
C ILE A 348 -43.84 -3.04 2.83
N VAL A 349 -44.32 -1.85 2.42
CA VAL A 349 -43.60 -0.99 1.46
C VAL A 349 -42.23 -0.60 2.01
N ILE A 350 -42.16 -0.16 3.27
CA ILE A 350 -40.89 0.19 3.92
C ILE A 350 -39.97 -1.03 4.02
N GLY A 351 -40.50 -2.19 4.40
CA GLY A 351 -39.73 -3.44 4.44
C GLY A 351 -39.15 -3.82 3.08
N LEU A 352 -39.92 -3.64 2.00
CA LEU A 352 -39.48 -3.94 0.63
C LEU A 352 -38.41 -2.95 0.15
N LEU A 353 -38.57 -1.66 0.47
CA LEU A 353 -37.53 -0.64 0.25
C LEU A 353 -36.23 -0.98 0.99
N MET A 354 -36.31 -1.49 2.23
CA MET A 354 -35.13 -1.91 3.00
C MET A 354 -34.42 -3.11 2.37
N ILE A 355 -35.16 -4.06 1.78
CA ILE A 355 -34.58 -5.20 1.05
C ILE A 355 -33.81 -4.71 -0.17
N ILE A 356 -34.45 -3.88 -1.00
CA ILE A 356 -33.82 -3.31 -2.21
C ILE A 356 -32.55 -2.55 -1.81
N ASP A 357 -32.64 -1.68 -0.82
CA ASP A 357 -31.52 -0.86 -0.39
C ASP A 357 -30.39 -1.72 0.18
N GLY A 358 -30.72 -2.72 1.01
CA GLY A 358 -29.75 -3.68 1.51
C GLY A 358 -29.02 -4.46 0.41
N GLY A 359 -29.74 -4.79 -0.68
CA GLY A 359 -29.16 -5.36 -1.89
C GLY A 359 -28.15 -4.42 -2.57
N LEU A 360 -28.49 -3.15 -2.72
CA LEU A 360 -27.58 -2.12 -3.28
C LEU A 360 -26.31 -1.93 -2.44
N TRP A 361 -26.42 -2.09 -1.12
CA TRP A 361 -25.26 -2.09 -0.22
C TRP A 361 -24.39 -3.35 -0.37
N TYR A 362 -24.99 -4.52 -0.59
CA TYR A 362 -24.33 -5.83 -0.62
C TYR A 362 -23.72 -6.22 -1.98
N LEU A 363 -24.41 -5.97 -3.09
CA LEU A 363 -24.03 -6.44 -4.43
C LEU A 363 -22.59 -6.07 -4.85
N PRO A 364 -22.09 -4.85 -4.62
CA PRO A 364 -20.71 -4.51 -4.97
C PRO A 364 -19.66 -5.33 -4.23
N VAL A 365 -19.96 -5.77 -3.00
CA VAL A 365 -19.03 -6.55 -2.18
C VAL A 365 -18.88 -7.98 -2.71
N ARG A 366 -19.95 -8.54 -3.26
CA ARG A 366 -19.92 -9.90 -3.82
C ARG A 366 -18.98 -10.01 -5.03
N LYS A 367 -18.88 -8.94 -5.84
CA LYS A 367 -17.94 -8.86 -6.97
C LYS A 367 -16.50 -8.93 -6.48
N GLU A 368 -16.15 -8.15 -5.46
CA GLU A 368 -14.81 -8.13 -4.86
C GLU A 368 -14.43 -9.44 -4.12
N GLN A 369 -15.40 -10.11 -3.47
CA GLN A 369 -15.15 -11.39 -2.80
C GLN A 369 -14.85 -12.55 -3.75
N ALA A 370 -15.34 -12.50 -4.99
CA ALA A 370 -15.11 -13.55 -5.97
C ALA A 370 -13.61 -13.65 -6.38
N GLU A 371 -12.85 -12.58 -6.15
CA GLU A 371 -11.47 -12.46 -6.61
C GLU A 371 -10.43 -12.53 -5.49
N LEU A 372 -10.86 -12.44 -4.24
CA LEU A 372 -9.98 -12.76 -3.12
C LEU A 372 -9.48 -14.20 -3.29
N PRO A 373 -8.15 -14.46 -3.24
CA PRO A 373 -7.69 -15.83 -3.20
C PRO A 373 -8.33 -16.46 -1.96
N ARG A 374 -9.08 -17.56 -2.16
CA ARG A 374 -9.69 -18.32 -1.09
C ARG A 374 -8.56 -18.84 -0.22
N THR A 375 -8.25 -18.04 0.81
CA THR A 375 -7.30 -18.30 1.89
C THR A 375 -5.81 -18.30 1.55
N ARG A 376 -5.03 -17.56 2.37
CA ARG A 376 -3.58 -17.76 2.53
C ARG A 376 -3.22 -19.18 2.97
N SER A 377 -4.17 -19.99 3.44
CA SER A 377 -3.94 -21.38 3.81
C SER A 377 -3.81 -22.33 2.62
N ALA A 378 -4.32 -22.01 1.42
CA ALA A 378 -4.10 -22.85 0.25
C ALA A 378 -2.65 -22.77 -0.27
N VAL A 379 -1.99 -21.62 -0.08
CA VAL A 379 -0.58 -21.39 -0.47
C VAL A 379 0.41 -21.99 0.55
N LEU A 380 -0.03 -22.25 1.79
CA LEU A 380 0.78 -22.91 2.83
C LEU A 380 0.50 -24.42 2.96
N ALA A 381 -0.47 -24.94 2.20
CA ALA A 381 -0.85 -26.35 2.18
C ALA A 381 -0.33 -27.10 0.93
N GLY A 382 0.53 -26.44 0.14
CA GLY A 382 1.22 -27.02 -1.01
C GLY A 382 2.70 -27.16 -0.73
#